data_AF-A0A7C7SL28-F1
#
_entry.id   AF-A0A7C7SL28-F1
#
_cell.length_a   1.000
_cell.length_b   1.000
_cell.length_c   1.000
_cell.angle_alpha   90.00
_cell.angle_beta   90.00
_cell.angle_gamma   90.00
#
_symmetry.space_group_name_H-M   'P 1'
#
loop_
_entity.id
_entity.type
_entity.pdbx_description
1 polymer ?
#
loop_
_entity_poly.entity_id
_entity_poly.type
_entity_poly.pdbx_seq_one_letter_code
_entity_poly.pdbx_strand_id
1 'polypeptide(L)'
;MTTRRSHHTAHSVPWVLTALCVLATHLTWITAATQPSEEHLSPLVAKLVGGHRAFGVSTYDLSLENARSLARSDLDYVYVDMEHGPMDFVALQIFLLGLTDRAA
;
A
#
# COMPACT_ATOMS: atom_id res chain seq x y z
N MET A 1 16.84 -72.34 -20.55
CA MET A 1 15.99 -71.61 -19.57
C MET A 1 16.27 -70.13 -19.76
N THR A 2 15.32 -69.42 -20.35
CA THR A 2 15.42 -68.05 -20.90
C THR A 2 15.32 -66.99 -19.79
N THR A 3 16.34 -66.14 -19.62
CA THR A 3 16.23 -64.94 -18.78
C THR A 3 15.87 -63.73 -19.66
N ARG A 4 14.59 -63.38 -19.58
CA ARG A 4 13.95 -62.19 -20.17
C ARG A 4 14.58 -60.93 -19.59
N ARG A 5 15.33 -60.18 -20.40
CA ARG A 5 15.87 -58.85 -20.04
C ARG A 5 14.73 -57.84 -20.01
N SER A 6 14.40 -57.34 -18.83
CA SER A 6 13.45 -56.26 -18.60
C SER A 6 14.04 -54.94 -19.12
N HIS A 7 13.35 -54.29 -20.06
CA HIS A 7 13.65 -52.93 -20.50
C HIS A 7 13.07 -51.94 -19.49
N HIS A 8 13.93 -51.27 -18.73
CA HIS A 8 13.55 -50.05 -18.02
C HIS A 8 13.64 -48.88 -19.01
N THR A 9 12.49 -48.42 -19.50
CA THR A 9 12.37 -47.15 -20.22
C THR A 9 12.59 -46.01 -19.24
N ALA A 10 13.78 -45.42 -19.25
CA ALA A 10 14.07 -44.20 -18.51
C ALA A 10 13.43 -43.02 -19.25
N HIS A 11 12.46 -42.35 -18.62
CA HIS A 11 11.91 -41.10 -19.10
C HIS A 11 12.94 -39.99 -18.93
N SER A 12 13.72 -39.71 -19.97
CA SER A 12 14.55 -38.51 -20.04
C SER A 12 13.63 -37.30 -20.20
N VAL A 13 13.34 -36.61 -19.09
CA VAL A 13 12.74 -35.28 -19.17
C VAL A 13 13.69 -34.41 -20.01
N PRO A 14 13.23 -33.83 -21.14
CA PRO A 14 14.11 -33.07 -22.00
C PRO A 14 14.55 -31.83 -21.24
N TRP A 15 15.87 -31.72 -21.03
CA TRP A 15 16.55 -30.64 -20.31
C TRP A 15 16.10 -29.23 -20.73
N VAL A 16 15.63 -29.08 -21.97
CA VAL A 16 15.05 -27.84 -22.51
C VAL A 16 13.79 -27.42 -21.74
N LEU A 17 12.88 -28.35 -21.43
CA LEU A 17 11.65 -28.04 -20.68
C LEU A 17 11.98 -27.64 -19.24
N THR A 18 12.95 -28.30 -18.62
CA THR A 18 13.41 -27.97 -17.27
C THR A 18 14.06 -26.58 -17.24
N ALA A 19 14.92 -26.27 -18.20
CA ALA A 19 15.56 -24.97 -18.34
C ALA A 19 14.54 -23.84 -18.57
N LEU A 20 13.50 -24.11 -19.37
CA LEU A 20 12.44 -23.14 -19.64
C LEU A 20 11.59 -22.86 -18.39
N CYS A 21 11.25 -23.90 -17.62
CA CYS A 21 10.54 -23.74 -16.35
C CYS A 21 11.34 -22.95 -15.32
N VAL A 22 12.65 -23.21 -15.22
CA VAL A 22 13.57 -22.49 -14.33
C VAL A 22 13.69 -21.02 -14.76
N LEU A 23 13.80 -20.75 -16.06
CA LEU A 23 13.83 -19.38 -16.57
C LEU A 23 12.51 -18.63 -16.29
N ALA A 24 11.36 -19.29 -16.50
CA ALA A 24 10.06 -18.70 -16.23
C ALA A 24 9.86 -18.38 -14.75
N THR A 25 10.26 -19.28 -13.85
CA THR A 25 10.20 -18.99 -12.40
C THR A 25 11.13 -17.82 -12.06
N HIS A 26 12.39 -17.82 -12.51
CA HIS A 26 13.32 -16.72 -12.25
C HIS A 26 12.79 -15.36 -12.77
N LEU A 27 12.17 -15.32 -13.94
CA LEU A 27 11.62 -14.08 -14.49
C LEU A 27 10.46 -13.55 -13.64
N THR A 28 9.66 -14.43 -13.06
CA THR A 28 8.54 -14.09 -12.16
C THR A 28 9.03 -13.59 -10.79
N TRP A 29 10.14 -14.14 -10.28
CA TRP A 29 10.77 -13.68 -9.04
C TRP A 29 11.38 -12.28 -9.18
N ILE A 30 11.99 -11.99 -10.33
CA ILE A 30 12.61 -10.67 -10.59
C ILE A 30 11.54 -9.57 -10.65
N THR A 31 10.41 -9.79 -11.32
CA THR A 31 9.33 -8.79 -11.39
C THR A 31 8.66 -8.55 -10.04
N ALA A 32 8.52 -9.57 -9.20
CA ALA A 32 8.01 -9.44 -7.83
C ALA A 32 8.99 -8.67 -6.91
N ALA A 33 10.30 -8.85 -7.08
CA ALA A 33 11.31 -8.16 -6.27
C ALA A 33 11.54 -6.70 -6.69
N THR A 34 10.99 -6.27 -7.83
CA THR A 34 11.14 -4.89 -8.35
C THR A 34 9.88 -4.04 -8.13
N GLN A 35 9.00 -4.42 -7.20
CA GLN A 35 7.99 -3.49 -6.71
C GLN A 35 8.76 -2.27 -6.15
N PRO A 36 8.55 -1.05 -6.67
CA PRO A 36 9.14 0.13 -6.05
C PRO A 36 8.76 0.07 -4.57
N SER A 37 9.74 0.22 -3.68
CA SER A 37 9.43 0.40 -2.27
C SER A 37 8.43 1.54 -2.23
N GLU A 38 7.18 1.24 -1.89
CA GLU A 38 6.18 2.26 -1.65
C GLU A 38 6.68 2.97 -0.40
N GLU A 39 7.53 3.97 -0.61
CA GLU A 39 8.01 4.84 0.45
C GLU A 39 6.74 5.45 1.00
N HIS A 40 6.32 4.99 2.18
CA HIS A 40 5.06 5.37 2.80
C HIS A 40 5.16 6.79 3.36
N LEU A 41 5.58 7.72 2.49
CA LEU A 41 5.63 9.14 2.75
C LEU A 41 4.20 9.65 2.72
N SER A 42 3.87 10.44 3.75
CA SER A 42 2.62 11.20 3.77
C SER A 42 2.49 11.98 2.45
N PRO A 43 1.33 11.92 1.76
CA PRO A 43 1.10 12.67 0.53
C PRO A 43 1.38 14.17 0.68
N LEU A 44 1.11 14.73 1.87
CA LEU A 44 1.43 16.12 2.19
C LEU A 44 2.94 16.37 2.19
N VAL A 45 3.73 15.48 2.81
CA VAL A 45 5.19 15.59 2.85
C VAL A 45 5.76 15.50 1.43
N ALA A 46 5.30 14.53 0.64
CA ALA A 46 5.71 14.39 -0.75
C ALA A 46 5.40 15.67 -1.57
N LYS A 47 4.20 16.24 -1.40
CA LYS A 47 3.79 17.50 -2.05
C LYS A 47 4.74 18.65 -1.70
N LEU A 48 5.05 18.82 -0.41
CA LEU A 48 5.93 19.88 0.10
C LEU A 48 7.39 19.70 -0.36
N VAL A 49 7.92 18.47 -0.34
CA VAL A 49 9.27 18.16 -0.85
C VAL A 49 9.39 18.49 -2.33
N GLY A 50 8.33 18.24 -3.10
CA GLY A 50 8.25 18.64 -4.52
C GLY A 50 8.13 20.16 -4.76
N GLY A 51 8.11 20.98 -3.70
CA GLY A 51 7.97 22.45 -3.82
C GLY A 51 6.56 22.92 -4.17
N HIS A 52 5.55 22.05 -4.06
CA HIS A 52 4.17 22.40 -4.35
C HIS A 52 3.51 23.08 -3.14
N ARG A 53 2.53 23.95 -3.42
CA ARG A 53 1.71 24.58 -2.38
C ARG A 53 0.73 23.56 -1.80
N ALA A 54 0.54 23.59 -0.48
CA ALA A 54 -0.49 22.84 0.21
C ALA A 54 -1.50 23.80 0.84
N PHE A 55 -2.79 23.49 0.72
CA PHE A 55 -3.88 24.29 1.27
C PHE A 55 -4.65 23.47 2.31
N GLY A 56 -4.84 24.04 3.49
CA GLY A 56 -5.49 23.38 4.61
C GLY A 56 -6.23 24.35 5.50
N VAL A 57 -6.93 23.79 6.48
CA VAL A 57 -7.66 24.56 7.51
C VAL A 57 -7.17 24.18 8.90
N SER A 58 -7.34 25.09 9.86
CA SER A 58 -7.19 24.82 11.28
C SER A 58 -8.56 24.63 11.92
N THR A 59 -8.70 23.64 12.80
CA THR A 59 -9.93 23.40 13.56
C THR A 59 -9.65 22.96 14.99
N TYR A 60 -10.47 23.47 15.90
CA TYR A 60 -10.64 22.95 17.26
C TYR A 60 -11.96 22.15 17.41
N ASP A 61 -12.81 22.16 16.39
CA ASP A 61 -14.04 21.36 16.35
C ASP A 61 -13.72 19.92 15.92
N LEU A 62 -13.73 19.02 16.90
CA LEU A 62 -13.48 17.58 16.75
C LEU A 62 -14.78 16.77 16.55
N SER A 63 -15.89 17.42 16.19
CA SER A 63 -17.14 16.73 15.92
C SER A 63 -17.03 15.81 14.69
N LEU A 64 -17.79 14.70 14.73
CA LEU A 64 -17.90 13.78 13.60
C LEU A 64 -18.48 14.46 12.34
N GLU A 65 -19.36 15.44 12.52
CA GLU A 65 -19.94 16.22 11.42
C GLU A 65 -18.85 17.03 10.69
N ASN A 66 -18.05 17.78 11.45
CA ASN A 66 -16.92 18.52 10.87
C ASN A 66 -15.90 17.58 10.21
N ALA A 67 -15.57 16.46 10.87
CA ALA A 67 -14.67 15.45 10.31
C ALA A 67 -15.14 14.97 8.92
N ARG A 68 -16.41 14.61 8.79
CA ARG A 68 -16.99 14.15 7.51
C ARG A 68 -17.06 15.24 6.46
N SER A 69 -17.36 16.48 6.87
CA SER A 69 -17.34 17.63 5.96
C SER A 69 -15.93 17.85 5.39
N LEU A 70 -14.91 17.84 6.25
CA LEU A 70 -13.51 18.00 5.86
C LEU A 70 -12.99 16.81 5.05
N ALA A 71 -13.40 15.57 5.36
CA ALA A 71 -13.00 14.36 4.63
C ALA A 71 -13.34 14.41 3.13
N ARG A 72 -14.41 15.14 2.77
CA ARG A 72 -14.92 15.26 1.40
C ARG A 72 -14.47 16.56 0.72
N SER A 73 -13.68 17.38 1.39
CA SER A 73 -13.12 18.61 0.83
C SER A 73 -11.88 18.33 -0.02
N ASP A 74 -11.49 19.30 -0.84
CA ASP A 74 -10.25 19.26 -1.65
C ASP A 74 -9.04 19.80 -0.86
N LEU A 75 -9.04 19.64 0.47
CA LEU A 75 -7.96 20.12 1.34
C LEU A 75 -6.81 19.12 1.36
N ASP A 76 -5.58 19.65 1.34
CA ASP A 76 -4.36 18.86 1.45
C ASP A 76 -4.09 18.38 2.88
N TYR A 77 -4.52 19.16 3.87
CA TYR A 77 -4.34 18.85 5.28
C TYR A 77 -5.38 19.54 6.16
N VAL A 78 -5.58 18.97 7.34
CA VAL A 78 -6.33 19.57 8.44
C VAL A 78 -5.37 19.69 9.62
N TYR A 79 -5.18 20.91 10.11
CA TYR A 79 -4.44 21.17 11.35
C TYR A 79 -5.42 21.09 12.52
N VAL A 80 -5.21 20.11 13.38
CA VAL A 80 -6.03 19.91 14.57
C VAL A 80 -5.38 20.65 15.73
N ASP A 81 -6.02 21.74 16.16
CA ASP A 81 -5.52 22.57 17.25
C ASP A 81 -6.06 22.07 18.60
N MET A 82 -5.21 21.34 19.31
CA MET A 82 -5.45 20.91 20.70
C MET A 82 -4.59 21.70 21.69
N GLU A 83 -3.85 22.70 21.23
CA GLU A 83 -3.06 23.58 22.10
C GLU A 83 -3.96 24.71 22.63
N HIS A 84 -4.76 25.32 21.76
CA HIS A 84 -5.75 26.33 22.11
C HIS A 84 -7.15 25.75 22.34
N GLY A 85 -7.36 24.49 21.96
CA GLY A 85 -8.59 23.73 22.21
C GLY A 85 -8.48 22.77 23.40
N PRO A 86 -9.56 22.04 23.72
CA PRO A 86 -9.49 20.95 24.70
C PRO A 86 -8.52 19.85 24.24
N MET A 87 -7.64 19.43 25.14
CA MET A 87 -6.79 18.25 24.93
C MET A 87 -7.60 16.96 25.13
N ASP A 88 -8.43 16.61 24.15
CA ASP A 88 -9.32 15.45 24.16
C ASP A 88 -8.93 14.40 23.09
N PHE A 89 -8.24 13.34 23.53
CA PHE A 89 -7.83 12.25 22.66
C PHE A 89 -8.99 11.35 22.20
N VAL A 90 -10.10 11.30 22.95
CA VAL A 90 -11.27 10.51 22.57
C VAL A 90 -12.00 11.21 21.42
N ALA A 91 -12.22 12.52 21.55
CA ALA A 91 -12.76 13.33 20.46
C ALA A 91 -11.83 13.28 19.23
N LEU A 92 -10.51 13.37 19.42
CA LEU A 92 -9.54 13.23 18.33
C LEU A 92 -9.67 11.88 17.63
N GLN A 93 -9.80 10.77 18.36
CA GLN A 93 -9.98 9.43 17.76
C GLN A 93 -11.24 9.38 16.88
N ILE A 94 -12.37 9.90 17.38
CA ILE A 94 -13.63 9.94 16.64
C ILE A 94 -13.47 10.80 15.39
N PHE A 95 -12.83 11.96 15.51
CA PHE A 95 -12.55 12.87 14.41
C PHE A 95 -11.70 12.20 13.33
N LEU A 96 -10.59 11.55 13.70
CA LEU A 96 -9.71 10.82 12.78
C LEU A 96 -10.43 9.67 12.07
N LEU A 97 -11.30 8.94 12.77
CA LEU A 97 -12.14 7.92 12.16
C LEU A 97 -13.18 8.53 11.21
N GLY A 98 -13.72 9.70 11.53
CA GLY A 98 -14.59 10.45 10.64
C GLY A 98 -13.91 10.90 9.34
N LEU A 99 -12.62 11.21 9.39
CA LEU A 99 -11.82 11.60 8.23
C LEU A 99 -11.61 10.47 7.20
N THR A 100 -11.94 9.22 7.53
CA THR A 100 -11.89 8.10 6.57
C THR A 100 -13.12 8.06 5.67
N ASP A 101 -14.15 8.87 5.92
CA ASP A 101 -15.36 9.01 5.08
C ASP A 101 -15.08 9.85 3.81
N ARG A 102 -14.10 9.41 3.03
CA ARG A 102 -13.91 9.89 1.66
C ARG A 102 -14.98 9.20 0.81
N ALA A 103 -15.88 9.98 0.21
CA ALA A 103 -16.90 9.42 -0.67
C ALA A 103 -16.22 8.49 -1.71
N ALA A 104 -16.69 7.24 -1.77
CA ALA A 104 -16.19 6.21 -2.69
C ALA A 104 -16.38 6.59 -4.16
#